data_AF-A0A3M2SW45-F1
#
_entry.id   AF-A0A3M2SW45-F1
#
_cell.length_a   1.000
_cell.length_b   1.000
_cell.length_c   1.000
_cell.angle_alpha   90.00
_cell.angle_beta   90.00
_cell.angle_gamma   90.00
#
_symmetry.space_group_name_H-M   'P 1'
#
loop_
_entity.id
_entity.type
_entity.pdbx_description
1 polymer ?
#
loop_
_entity_poly.entity_id
_entity_poly.type
_entity_poly.pdbx_seq_one_letter_code
_entity_poly.pdbx_strand_id
1 'polypeptide(L)'
;MPAPGPVPSRQSAPHPHAVVVDSTGEFILVPDLGADLVRIFHINQETGLLEQQDPLEVGPGSGPRHGAFWTHAGDSDSTSCIKFFLVSELDNALTAYDVEYPGDGTISLKQTYRGSTFGKMTVPDRAAAAEIAVTPDNNHILVSNRGDNTFGPGNDSMAVFSYMDGKVAFSG
;
A
#
# COMPACT_ATOMS: atom_id res chain seq x y z
N MET A 1 11.92 -8.09 -12.18
CA MET A 1 11.46 -9.34 -11.55
C MET A 1 12.56 -10.37 -11.72
N PRO A 2 13.24 -10.77 -10.65
CA PRO A 2 14.32 -11.76 -10.73
C PRO A 2 13.80 -13.19 -10.89
N ALA A 3 12.59 -13.51 -10.42
CA ALA A 3 11.91 -14.79 -10.60
C ALA A 3 10.38 -14.68 -10.38
N PRO A 4 9.55 -15.60 -10.91
CA PRO A 4 8.12 -15.70 -10.61
C PRO A 4 7.82 -15.80 -9.11
N GLY A 5 6.71 -15.18 -8.66
CA GLY A 5 6.25 -15.25 -7.28
C GLY A 5 5.60 -16.58 -6.91
N PRO A 6 5.35 -16.85 -5.61
CA PRO A 6 4.86 -18.13 -5.11
C PRO A 6 3.41 -18.47 -5.49
N VAL A 7 2.66 -17.56 -6.13
CA VAL A 7 1.30 -17.80 -6.63
C VAL A 7 1.33 -17.86 -8.17
N PRO A 8 1.61 -19.02 -8.81
CA PRO A 8 1.92 -19.09 -10.23
C PRO A 8 0.84 -18.53 -11.16
N SER A 9 -0.44 -18.70 -10.79
CA SER A 9 -1.57 -18.18 -11.57
C SER A 9 -1.71 -16.65 -11.52
N ARG A 10 -1.05 -15.98 -10.58
CA ARG A 10 -1.15 -14.53 -10.32
C ARG A 10 0.20 -13.81 -10.45
N GLN A 11 1.30 -14.55 -10.40
CA GLN A 11 2.67 -14.02 -10.27
C GLN A 11 3.65 -14.67 -11.25
N SER A 12 3.18 -15.12 -12.41
CA SER A 12 4.03 -15.61 -13.50
C SER A 12 4.80 -14.50 -14.23
N ALA A 13 4.37 -13.24 -14.07
CA ALA A 13 4.94 -12.06 -14.70
C ALA A 13 4.60 -10.81 -13.87
N PRO A 14 5.28 -9.66 -14.10
CA PRO A 14 4.89 -8.37 -13.52
C PRO A 14 3.43 -8.02 -13.80
N HIS A 15 2.71 -7.58 -12.76
CA HIS A 15 1.34 -7.09 -12.82
C HIS A 15 1.18 -5.78 -12.01
N PRO A 16 1.70 -4.64 -12.52
CA PRO A 16 1.44 -3.32 -11.95
C PRO A 16 -0.06 -3.03 -11.84
N HIS A 17 -0.51 -2.51 -10.71
CA HIS A 17 -1.95 -2.37 -10.43
C HIS A 17 -2.38 -0.94 -10.04
N ALA A 18 -1.46 -0.09 -9.60
CA ALA A 18 -1.71 1.32 -9.35
C ALA A 18 -0.48 2.18 -9.62
N VAL A 19 -0.70 3.49 -9.71
CA VAL A 19 0.32 4.52 -9.76
C VAL A 19 -0.04 5.53 -8.67
N VAL A 20 0.84 5.69 -7.69
CA VAL A 20 0.64 6.59 -6.55
C VAL A 20 1.75 7.62 -6.57
N VAL A 21 1.38 8.90 -6.65
CA VAL A 21 2.33 9.99 -6.51
C VAL A 21 2.48 10.29 -5.03
N ASP A 22 3.72 10.48 -4.58
CA ASP A 22 4.00 10.83 -3.20
C ASP A 22 3.55 12.27 -2.86
N SER A 23 3.57 12.62 -1.58
CA SER A 23 3.06 13.92 -1.15
C SER A 23 3.94 15.09 -1.59
N THR A 24 5.22 14.89 -1.90
CA THR A 24 6.07 15.96 -2.45
C THR A 24 5.86 16.14 -3.95
N GLY A 25 5.35 15.12 -4.65
CA GLY A 25 5.23 15.12 -6.11
C GLY A 25 6.54 14.78 -6.82
N GLU A 26 7.56 14.34 -6.09
CA GLU A 26 8.87 13.99 -6.63
C GLU A 26 9.02 12.50 -6.90
N PHE A 27 8.12 11.65 -6.39
CA PHE A 27 8.22 10.20 -6.53
C PHE A 27 6.90 9.56 -6.98
N ILE A 28 7.04 8.50 -7.76
CA ILE A 28 5.96 7.59 -8.14
C ILE A 28 6.22 6.21 -7.56
N LEU A 29 5.22 5.68 -6.87
CA LEU A 29 5.19 4.32 -6.35
C LEU A 29 4.18 3.50 -7.14
N VAL A 30 4.62 2.35 -7.65
CA VAL A 30 3.82 1.45 -8.50
C VAL A 30 3.76 0.07 -7.87
N PRO A 31 2.70 -0.26 -7.12
CA PRO A 31 2.49 -1.62 -6.61
C PRO A 31 2.41 -2.63 -7.76
N ASP A 32 3.25 -3.65 -7.70
CA ASP A 32 3.35 -4.71 -8.70
C ASP A 32 3.01 -6.05 -8.05
N LEU A 33 1.75 -6.45 -8.21
CA LEU A 33 1.20 -7.68 -7.64
C LEU A 33 1.99 -8.91 -8.08
N GLY A 34 2.37 -8.92 -9.35
CA GLY A 34 3.03 -10.05 -9.98
C GLY A 34 4.44 -10.26 -9.45
N ALA A 35 5.12 -9.18 -9.04
CA ALA A 35 6.52 -9.19 -8.63
C ALA A 35 6.76 -9.06 -7.12
N ASP A 36 5.71 -8.98 -6.29
CA ASP A 36 5.82 -8.77 -4.84
C ASP A 36 6.71 -7.58 -4.45
N LEU A 37 6.53 -6.47 -5.14
CA LEU A 37 7.24 -5.23 -4.85
C LEU A 37 6.42 -4.00 -5.20
N VAL A 38 6.83 -2.86 -4.68
CA VAL A 38 6.42 -1.53 -5.15
C VAL A 38 7.61 -0.95 -5.89
N ARG A 39 7.43 -0.67 -7.18
CA ARG A 39 8.46 0.00 -7.99
C ARG A 39 8.47 1.47 -7.61
N ILE A 40 9.66 2.05 -7.55
CA ILE A 40 9.84 3.44 -7.16
C ILE A 40 10.58 4.15 -8.28
N PHE A 41 10.06 5.33 -8.64
CA PHE A 41 10.68 6.21 -9.61
C PHE A 41 10.74 7.61 -9.03
N HIS A 42 11.88 8.28 -9.18
CA HIS A 42 12.01 9.71 -9.01
C HIS A 42 11.54 10.41 -10.29
N ILE A 43 10.80 11.51 -10.15
CA ILE A 43 10.31 12.33 -11.25
C ILE A 43 11.30 13.49 -11.43
N ASN A 44 12.00 13.48 -12.55
CA ASN A 44 12.83 14.60 -12.94
C ASN A 44 11.93 15.83 -13.22
N GLN A 45 11.93 16.82 -12.34
CA GLN A 45 10.98 17.95 -12.40
C GLN A 45 11.18 18.87 -13.61
N GLU A 46 12.35 18.83 -14.25
CA GLU A 46 12.63 19.64 -15.45
C GLU A 46 12.12 18.96 -16.73
N THR A 47 12.26 17.63 -16.81
CA THR A 47 11.99 16.86 -18.03
C THR A 47 10.71 16.02 -17.97
N GLY A 48 10.19 15.75 -16.78
CA GLY A 48 9.10 14.81 -16.52
C GLY A 48 9.48 13.34 -16.67
N LEU A 49 10.76 13.02 -16.93
CA LEU A 49 11.22 11.64 -17.08
C LEU A 49 11.31 10.93 -15.72
N LEU A 50 11.07 9.61 -15.74
CA LEU A 50 11.10 8.76 -14.56
C LEU A 50 12.46 8.08 -14.43
N GLU A 51 13.11 8.30 -13.29
CA GLU A 51 14.40 7.73 -12.92
C GLU A 51 14.18 6.61 -11.91
N GLN A 52 14.49 5.37 -12.29
CA GLN A 52 14.23 4.20 -11.46
C GLN A 52 15.09 4.22 -10.18
N GLN A 53 14.45 3.95 -9.04
CA GLN A 53 15.08 3.76 -7.74
C GLN A 53 15.05 2.28 -7.34
N ASP A 54 15.70 1.95 -6.23
CA ASP A 54 15.53 0.64 -5.59
C ASP A 54 14.06 0.44 -5.22
N PRO A 55 13.45 -0.72 -5.54
CA PRO A 55 12.06 -0.98 -5.22
C PRO A 55 11.89 -1.26 -3.73
N LEU A 56 10.68 -1.05 -3.23
CA LEU A 56 10.26 -1.59 -1.94
C LEU A 56 9.81 -3.04 -2.14
N GLU A 57 10.62 -4.01 -1.71
CA GLU A 57 10.23 -5.41 -1.69
C GLU A 57 9.21 -5.69 -0.58
N VAL A 58 8.23 -6.56 -0.85
CA VAL A 58 7.29 -7.04 0.16
C VAL A 58 7.40 -8.56 0.33
N GLY A 59 6.69 -9.10 1.32
CA GLY A 59 6.68 -10.54 1.57
C GLY A 59 6.23 -11.34 0.33
N PRO A 60 6.88 -12.46 -0.01
CA PRO A 60 6.45 -13.32 -1.12
C PRO A 60 4.99 -13.75 -0.98
N GLY A 61 4.23 -13.64 -2.07
CA GLY A 61 2.81 -13.97 -2.13
C GLY A 61 1.89 -12.90 -1.54
N SER A 62 2.39 -11.70 -1.23
CA SER A 62 1.54 -10.58 -0.76
C SER A 62 0.68 -10.03 -1.91
N GLY A 63 1.29 -9.82 -3.07
CA GLY A 63 0.66 -9.19 -4.22
C GLY A 63 0.22 -7.73 -3.97
N PRO A 64 1.16 -6.76 -3.84
CA PRO A 64 0.86 -5.34 -3.71
C PRO A 64 -0.13 -4.86 -4.78
N ARG A 65 -1.19 -4.17 -4.35
CA ARG A 65 -2.27 -3.76 -5.25
C ARG A 65 -2.39 -2.25 -5.34
N HIS A 66 -2.78 -1.62 -4.25
CA HIS A 66 -3.05 -0.18 -4.16
C HIS A 66 -2.35 0.40 -2.93
N GLY A 67 -2.08 1.71 -2.95
CA GLY A 67 -1.48 2.40 -1.82
C GLY A 67 -1.98 3.84 -1.71
N ALA A 68 -1.83 4.42 -0.53
CA ALA A 68 -2.24 5.78 -0.22
C ALA A 68 -1.20 6.45 0.68
N PHE A 69 -0.87 7.70 0.37
CA PHE A 69 -0.07 8.54 1.26
C PHE A 69 -0.96 9.21 2.30
N TRP A 70 -0.38 9.42 3.47
CA TRP A 70 -0.96 10.18 4.56
C TRP A 70 0.05 11.23 5.02
N THR A 71 -0.44 12.45 5.22
CA THR A 71 0.32 13.56 5.80
C THR A 71 -0.43 14.10 7.02
N HIS A 72 0.25 14.76 7.94
CA HIS A 72 -0.41 15.32 9.12
C HIS A 72 -1.39 16.44 8.72
N ALA A 73 -2.60 16.42 9.29
CA ALA A 73 -3.62 17.41 8.96
C ALA A 73 -3.18 18.81 9.41
N GLY A 74 -3.30 19.79 8.52
CA GLY A 74 -2.90 21.18 8.79
C GLY A 74 -1.41 21.47 8.57
N ASP A 75 -0.63 20.49 8.11
CA ASP A 75 0.81 20.64 7.87
C ASP A 75 1.16 20.33 6.40
N SER A 76 0.56 21.10 5.49
CA SER A 76 0.69 20.90 4.03
C SER A 76 2.10 21.16 3.48
N ASP A 77 2.97 21.81 4.26
CA ASP A 77 4.35 22.16 3.86
C ASP A 77 5.41 21.27 4.54
N SER A 78 5.00 20.28 5.32
CA SER A 78 5.90 19.50 6.18
C SER A 78 6.07 18.10 5.68
N THR A 79 7.31 17.78 5.32
CA THR A 79 7.78 16.42 5.08
C THR A 79 7.88 15.60 6.37
N SER A 80 7.51 16.18 7.52
CA SER A 80 7.58 15.47 8.79
C SER A 80 6.38 14.54 8.97
N CYS A 81 6.66 13.28 9.31
CA CYS A 81 5.66 12.26 9.62
C CYS A 81 4.76 11.81 8.46
N ILE A 82 5.31 11.70 7.25
CA ILE A 82 4.60 11.10 6.10
C ILE A 82 4.50 9.59 6.29
N LYS A 83 3.32 9.02 6.01
CA LYS A 83 3.12 7.57 5.92
C LYS A 83 2.74 7.17 4.51
N PHE A 84 3.16 5.97 4.13
CA PHE A 84 2.63 5.25 2.99
C PHE A 84 1.92 4.00 3.50
N PHE A 85 0.64 3.87 3.15
CA PHE A 85 -0.15 2.68 3.43
C PHE A 85 -0.28 1.86 2.15
N LEU A 86 0.02 0.58 2.24
CA LEU A 86 -0.03 -0.36 1.12
C LEU A 86 -1.01 -1.49 1.43
N VAL A 87 -1.91 -1.77 0.49
CA VAL A 87 -2.75 -2.96 0.54
C VAL A 87 -2.24 -4.04 -0.41
N SER A 88 -2.20 -5.27 0.09
CA SER A 88 -1.73 -6.46 -0.63
C SER A 88 -2.91 -7.41 -0.87
N GLU A 89 -3.16 -7.74 -2.13
CA GLU A 89 -4.37 -8.44 -2.59
C GLU A 89 -4.40 -9.91 -2.15
N LEU A 90 -3.27 -10.60 -2.31
CA LEU A 90 -3.23 -12.06 -2.26
C LEU A 90 -3.24 -12.57 -0.81
N ASP A 91 -2.65 -11.81 0.11
CA ASP A 91 -2.59 -12.15 1.53
C ASP A 91 -3.51 -11.29 2.42
N ASN A 92 -4.29 -10.39 1.82
CA ASN A 92 -5.28 -9.55 2.50
C ASN A 92 -4.67 -8.73 3.66
N ALA A 93 -3.56 -8.04 3.39
CA ALA A 93 -2.83 -7.28 4.40
C ALA A 93 -2.81 -5.77 4.11
N LEU A 94 -2.96 -4.97 5.18
CA LEU A 94 -2.57 -3.57 5.23
C LEU A 94 -1.17 -3.46 5.85
N THR A 95 -0.28 -2.74 5.20
CA THR A 95 1.07 -2.44 5.70
C THR A 95 1.28 -0.93 5.75
N ALA A 96 1.86 -0.41 6.83
CA ALA A 96 2.22 1.00 6.96
C ALA A 96 3.73 1.15 6.94
N TYR A 97 4.17 2.20 6.28
CA TYR A 97 5.57 2.60 6.17
C TYR A 97 5.73 4.05 6.61
N ASP A 98 6.81 4.31 7.34
CA ASP A 98 7.33 5.66 7.53
C ASP A 98 8.10 6.04 6.28
N VAL A 99 7.81 7.23 5.77
CA VAL A 99 8.44 7.76 4.55
C VAL A 99 9.48 8.79 4.97
N GLU A 100 10.70 8.61 4.49
CA GLU A 100 11.82 9.52 4.73
C GLU A 100 12.44 9.94 3.40
N TYR A 101 12.84 11.21 3.30
CA TYR A 101 13.54 11.78 2.14
C TYR A 101 14.93 12.22 2.61
N PRO A 102 15.98 11.44 2.34
CA PRO A 102 17.33 11.73 2.86
C PRO A 102 17.98 13.00 2.29
N GLY A 103 17.40 13.59 1.24
CA GLY A 103 17.92 14.79 0.56
C GLY A 103 18.92 14.50 -0.55
N ASP A 104 19.13 13.23 -0.89
CA ASP A 104 19.99 12.75 -1.98
C ASP A 104 19.22 12.37 -3.25
N GLY A 105 17.95 12.78 -3.34
CA GLY A 105 17.06 12.42 -4.46
C GLY A 105 16.46 11.01 -4.34
N THR A 106 16.57 10.37 -3.18
CA THR A 106 15.94 9.07 -2.90
C THR A 106 14.76 9.18 -1.93
N ILE A 107 13.99 8.10 -1.85
CA ILE A 107 12.90 7.91 -0.89
C ILE A 107 13.15 6.59 -0.15
N SER A 108 13.00 6.62 1.18
CA SER A 108 13.14 5.46 2.05
C SER A 108 11.80 5.14 2.71
N LEU A 109 11.45 3.85 2.73
CA LEU A 109 10.20 3.34 3.27
C LEU A 109 10.49 2.32 4.38
N LYS A 110 10.20 2.67 5.62
CA LYS A 110 10.43 1.80 6.78
C LYS A 110 9.13 1.24 7.32
N GLN A 111 8.94 -0.07 7.24
CA GLN A 111 7.73 -0.72 7.74
C GLN A 111 7.56 -0.48 9.25
N THR A 112 6.39 0.00 9.66
CA THR A 112 6.03 0.23 11.06
C THR A 112 4.81 -0.56 11.52
N TYR A 113 3.97 -1.02 10.59
CA TYR A 113 2.82 -1.85 10.89
C TYR A 113 2.54 -2.84 9.76
N ARG A 114 2.03 -4.02 10.12
CA ARG A 114 1.38 -4.94 9.19
C ARG A 114 0.25 -5.66 9.91
N GLY A 115 -0.91 -5.76 9.28
CA GLY A 115 -2.08 -6.46 9.84
C GLY A 115 -3.05 -6.92 8.74
N SER A 116 -3.86 -7.92 9.08
CA SER A 116 -4.90 -8.44 8.18
C SER A 116 -6.06 -7.44 8.05
N THR A 117 -6.61 -7.33 6.83
CA THR A 117 -7.85 -6.60 6.54
C THR A 117 -9.10 -7.32 7.05
N PHE A 118 -8.95 -8.49 7.68
CA PHE A 118 -10.00 -9.22 8.40
C PHE A 118 -9.75 -9.22 9.93
N GLY A 119 -8.80 -8.42 10.40
CA GLY A 119 -8.44 -8.35 11.81
C GLY A 119 -7.96 -9.70 12.36
N LYS A 120 -8.70 -10.27 13.31
CA LYS A 120 -8.41 -11.60 13.89
C LYS A 120 -9.26 -12.72 13.30
N MET A 121 -10.15 -12.41 12.36
CA MET A 121 -11.01 -13.40 11.74
C MET A 121 -10.20 -14.25 10.75
N THR A 122 -10.73 -15.44 10.46
CA THR A 122 -10.21 -16.24 9.34
C THR A 122 -10.58 -15.54 8.05
N VAL A 123 -9.59 -15.34 7.18
CA VAL A 123 -9.80 -14.76 5.85
C VAL A 123 -10.66 -15.73 5.02
N PRO A 124 -11.81 -15.30 4.48
CA PRO A 124 -12.64 -16.15 3.65
C PRO A 124 -11.91 -16.64 2.40
N ASP A 125 -12.28 -17.83 1.94
CA ASP A 125 -11.77 -18.34 0.66
C ASP A 125 -12.08 -17.35 -0.46
N ARG A 126 -11.05 -17.06 -1.27
CA ARG A 126 -11.10 -16.12 -2.41
C ARG A 126 -11.27 -14.65 -2.03
N ALA A 127 -11.26 -14.30 -0.74
CA ALA A 127 -11.21 -12.91 -0.34
C ALA A 127 -9.94 -12.24 -0.87
N ALA A 128 -10.10 -11.02 -1.37
CA ALA A 128 -9.01 -10.27 -1.98
C ALA A 128 -9.13 -8.78 -1.65
N ALA A 129 -8.20 -8.28 -0.84
CA ALA A 129 -8.11 -6.86 -0.51
C ALA A 129 -7.89 -6.04 -1.78
N ALA A 130 -8.59 -4.92 -1.88
CA ALA A 130 -8.77 -4.19 -3.11
C ALA A 130 -8.30 -2.73 -3.00
N GLU A 131 -9.23 -1.80 -2.80
CA GLU A 131 -8.96 -0.35 -2.77
C GLU A 131 -8.57 0.10 -1.37
N ILE A 132 -7.77 1.16 -1.27
CA ILE A 132 -7.41 1.81 0.00
C ILE A 132 -7.66 3.32 -0.09
N ALA A 133 -8.24 3.90 0.97
CA ALA A 133 -8.42 5.33 1.09
C ALA A 133 -8.15 5.80 2.53
N VAL A 134 -7.50 6.95 2.67
CA VAL A 134 -7.41 7.67 3.94
C VAL A 134 -8.61 8.60 4.06
N THR A 135 -9.24 8.67 5.24
CA THR A 135 -10.40 9.55 5.45
C THR A 135 -9.99 11.03 5.52
N PRO A 136 -10.87 11.98 5.13
CA PRO A 136 -10.53 13.41 5.11
C PRO A 136 -10.14 14.02 6.48
N ASP A 137 -10.55 13.41 7.57
CA ASP A 137 -10.19 13.78 8.95
C ASP A 137 -8.87 13.13 9.43
N ASN A 138 -8.16 12.43 8.55
CA ASN A 138 -6.82 11.87 8.74
C ASN A 138 -6.66 10.90 9.91
N ASN A 139 -7.75 10.31 10.40
CA ASN A 139 -7.75 9.41 11.56
C ASN A 139 -8.17 7.97 11.22
N HIS A 140 -8.60 7.68 9.98
CA HIS A 140 -8.94 6.33 9.53
C HIS A 140 -8.38 6.00 8.15
N ILE A 141 -8.20 4.71 7.94
CA ILE A 141 -7.85 4.08 6.67
C ILE A 141 -8.95 3.07 6.36
N LEU A 142 -9.55 3.20 5.19
CA LEU A 142 -10.58 2.32 4.67
C LEU A 142 -9.96 1.39 3.64
N VAL A 143 -10.24 0.09 3.73
CA VAL A 143 -9.81 -0.90 2.75
C VAL A 143 -11.02 -1.70 2.30
N SER A 144 -11.24 -1.84 1.00
CA SER A 144 -12.26 -2.76 0.50
C SER A 144 -11.73 -4.19 0.40
N ASN A 145 -12.54 -5.18 0.74
CA ASN A 145 -12.25 -6.60 0.52
C ASN A 145 -13.30 -7.18 -0.43
N ARG A 146 -12.85 -7.73 -1.55
CA ARG A 146 -13.73 -8.44 -2.48
C ARG A 146 -13.99 -9.86 -2.01
N GLY A 147 -15.20 -10.37 -2.23
CA GLY A 147 -15.54 -11.77 -1.95
C GLY A 147 -15.55 -12.12 -0.46
N ASP A 148 -15.87 -11.15 0.40
CA ASP A 148 -16.11 -11.39 1.82
C ASP A 148 -17.46 -12.09 2.04
N ASN A 149 -17.41 -13.42 1.93
CA ASN A 149 -18.59 -14.25 2.11
C ASN A 149 -19.02 -14.41 3.58
N THR A 150 -18.36 -13.76 4.55
CA THR A 150 -18.84 -13.75 5.95
C THR A 150 -20.19 -13.04 6.09
N PHE A 151 -20.48 -12.11 5.17
CA PHE A 151 -21.76 -11.40 5.06
C PHE A 151 -22.74 -12.08 4.09
N GLY A 152 -22.41 -13.27 3.58
CA GLY A 152 -23.21 -14.01 2.60
C GLY A 152 -22.56 -14.07 1.20
N PRO A 153 -23.01 -15.00 0.33
CA PRO A 153 -22.34 -15.28 -0.95
C PRO A 153 -22.29 -14.08 -1.90
N GLY A 154 -21.10 -13.78 -2.42
CA GLY A 154 -20.89 -12.74 -3.44
C GLY A 154 -20.86 -11.31 -2.90
N ASN A 155 -20.78 -11.15 -1.57
CA ASN A 155 -20.66 -9.84 -0.95
C ASN A 155 -19.19 -9.40 -0.86
N ASP A 156 -19.03 -8.08 -0.83
CA ASP A 156 -17.78 -7.40 -0.52
C ASP A 156 -17.92 -6.74 0.86
N SER A 157 -16.81 -6.38 1.47
CA SER A 157 -16.79 -5.66 2.75
C SER A 157 -15.81 -4.50 2.76
N MET A 158 -15.91 -3.68 3.80
CA MET A 158 -14.96 -2.62 4.11
C MET A 158 -14.33 -2.93 5.45
N ALA A 159 -13.00 -2.94 5.49
CA ALA A 159 -12.21 -2.93 6.69
C ALA A 159 -11.86 -1.50 7.06
N VAL A 160 -11.95 -1.17 8.34
CA VAL A 160 -11.62 0.12 8.90
C VAL A 160 -10.45 -0.04 9.85
N PHE A 161 -9.41 0.74 9.64
CA PHE A 161 -8.29 0.89 10.57
C PHE A 161 -8.30 2.32 11.11
N SER A 162 -8.12 2.48 12.42
CA SER A 162 -7.83 3.77 13.02
C SER A 162 -6.34 4.05 12.89
N TYR A 163 -6.01 5.32 12.68
CA TYR A 163 -4.65 5.84 12.71
C TYR A 163 -4.62 7.05 13.65
N MET A 164 -4.17 6.81 14.88
CA MET A 164 -4.09 7.83 15.94
C MET A 164 -2.75 7.75 16.62
N ASP A 165 -2.16 8.92 16.93
CA ASP A 165 -0.86 9.04 17.61
C ASP A 165 0.26 8.19 16.97
N GLY A 166 0.26 8.11 15.63
CA GLY A 166 1.25 7.34 14.87
C GLY A 166 1.04 5.83 14.88
N LYS A 167 -0.10 5.32 15.38
CA LYS A 167 -0.39 3.89 15.50
C LYS A 167 -1.59 3.49 14.66
N VAL A 168 -1.41 2.41 13.90
CA VAL A 168 -2.50 1.75 13.15
C VAL A 168 -3.14 0.67 14.00
N ALA A 169 -4.48 0.61 14.02
CA ALA A 169 -5.24 -0.45 14.69
C ALA A 169 -6.50 -0.83 13.90
N PHE A 170 -6.71 -2.14 13.70
CA PHE A 170 -7.94 -2.66 13.12
C PHE A 170 -9.14 -2.31 14.00
N SER A 171 -10.19 -1.73 13.42
CA SER A 171 -11.34 -1.16 14.14
C SER A 171 -12.67 -1.85 13.81
N GLY A 172 -12.82 -2.44 12.62
CA GLY A 172 -14.05 -3.15 12.22
C GLY A 172 -14.05 -3.56 10.77
#